data_AF-A4J625-F1
#
_entry.id   AF-A4J625-F1
#
_cell.length_a   1.000
_cell.length_b   1.000
_cell.length_c   1.000
_cell.angle_alpha   90.00
_cell.angle_beta   90.00
_cell.angle_gamma   90.00
#
_symmetry.space_group_name_H-M   'P 1'
#
loop_
_entity.id
_entity.type
_entity.pdbx_description
1 polymer ?
#
loop_
_entity_poly.entity_id
_entity_poly.type
_entity_poly.pdbx_seq_one_letter_code
_entity_poly.pdbx_strand_id
1 'polypeptide(L)'
;MIQEIDELLTSDKIIVGEIIATEKHPDAEKLTICTVNVGQEEPLQIVCGAKNVAPNLKVPVALHGAKLPGGKKIKKGKLRGVLSNGMICAQDELGFERDIEGIWVLDSGMEIGKPVPYKELPREEDAE
;
A
#
# COMPACT_ATOMS: atom_id res chain seq x y z
N MET A 1 33.38 5.94 -9.46
CA MET A 1 31.92 6.17 -9.37
C MET A 1 31.31 4.84 -9.01
N ILE A 2 30.99 4.63 -7.74
CA ILE A 2 30.27 3.44 -7.31
C ILE A 2 28.84 3.67 -7.79
N GLN A 3 28.36 2.82 -8.70
CA GLN A 3 26.95 2.77 -9.02
C GLN A 3 26.27 2.23 -7.76
N GLU A 4 25.47 3.05 -7.09
CA GLU A 4 24.57 2.58 -6.04
C GLU A 4 23.73 1.45 -6.63
N ILE A 5 23.93 0.24 -6.12
CA ILE A 5 23.05 -0.88 -6.42
C ILE A 5 21.83 -0.64 -5.53
N ASP A 6 20.77 -0.13 -6.14
CA ASP A 6 19.44 -0.07 -5.55
C ASP A 6 18.95 -1.50 -5.31
N GLU A 7 19.30 -2.08 -4.16
CA GLU A 7 18.86 -3.42 -3.79
C GLU A 7 17.36 -3.38 -3.50
N LEU A 8 16.60 -4.07 -4.36
CA LEU A 8 15.16 -4.22 -4.17
C LEU A 8 14.89 -5.35 -3.18
N LEU A 9 14.13 -5.03 -2.15
CA LEU A 9 13.66 -5.96 -1.14
C LEU A 9 12.23 -6.41 -1.45
N THR A 10 11.83 -7.56 -0.92
CA THR A 10 10.45 -8.05 -1.01
C THR A 10 9.98 -8.57 0.35
N SER A 11 8.66 -8.56 0.57
CA SER A 11 8.02 -9.15 1.75
C SER A 11 6.75 -9.88 1.34
N ASP A 12 6.49 -11.00 2.01
CA ASP A 12 5.22 -11.72 2.02
C ASP A 12 4.01 -10.91 2.53
N LYS A 13 4.25 -9.72 3.10
CA LYS A 13 3.21 -8.84 3.64
C LYS A 13 3.02 -7.53 2.87
N ILE A 14 3.85 -7.24 1.88
CA ILE A 14 3.64 -6.13 0.95
C ILE A 14 3.43 -6.78 -0.41
N ILE A 15 2.16 -6.90 -0.79
CA ILE A 15 1.75 -7.74 -1.93
C ILE A 15 0.90 -6.96 -2.91
N VAL A 16 0.78 -7.49 -4.12
CA VAL A 16 -0.11 -6.96 -5.14
C VAL A 16 -1.55 -7.23 -4.73
N GLY A 17 -2.36 -6.19 -4.66
CA GLY A 17 -3.82 -6.29 -4.55
C GLY A 17 -4.52 -5.64 -5.74
N GLU A 18 -5.78 -5.99 -5.95
CA GLU A 18 -6.66 -5.36 -6.93
C GLU A 18 -7.87 -4.75 -6.22
N ILE A 19 -8.14 -3.47 -6.47
CA ILE A 19 -9.34 -2.80 -5.94
C ILE A 19 -10.54 -3.31 -6.73
N ILE A 20 -11.44 -4.07 -6.10
CA ILE A 20 -12.64 -4.60 -6.77
C ILE A 20 -13.85 -3.67 -6.61
N ALA A 21 -13.90 -2.88 -5.55
CA ALA A 21 -14.95 -1.90 -5.31
C ALA A 21 -14.46 -0.72 -4.46
N THR A 22 -15.10 0.43 -4.63
CA THR A 22 -14.87 1.63 -3.82
C THR A 22 -16.20 2.26 -3.40
N GLU A 23 -16.25 2.73 -2.15
CA GLU A 23 -17.40 3.40 -1.57
C GLU A 23 -16.94 4.64 -0.80
N LYS A 24 -17.74 5.71 -0.82
CA LYS A 24 -17.42 6.92 -0.05
C LYS A 24 -17.55 6.62 1.44
N HIS A 25 -16.59 7.06 2.25
CA HIS A 25 -16.69 6.90 3.69
C HIS A 25 -17.86 7.72 4.26
N PRO A 26 -18.73 7.15 5.11
CA PRO A 26 -19.93 7.83 5.61
C PRO A 26 -19.63 9.08 6.44
N ASP A 27 -18.60 9.00 7.29
CA ASP A 27 -18.21 10.08 8.22
C ASP A 27 -16.97 10.89 7.79
N ALA A 28 -16.47 10.73 6.57
CA ALA A 28 -15.25 11.41 6.13
C ALA A 28 -15.20 11.64 4.61
N GLU A 29 -15.33 12.90 4.18
CA GLU A 29 -15.37 13.26 2.75
C GLU A 29 -14.10 12.87 1.98
N LYS A 30 -12.94 12.91 2.64
CA LYS A 30 -11.64 12.62 2.03
C LYS A 30 -11.23 11.15 2.11
N LEU A 31 -12.06 10.28 2.69
CA LEU A 31 -11.76 8.86 2.82
C LEU A 31 -12.68 8.05 1.92
N THR A 32 -12.10 6.99 1.37
CA THR A 32 -12.77 6.00 0.54
C THR A 32 -12.56 4.64 1.18
N ILE A 33 -13.64 3.86 1.25
CA ILE A 33 -13.61 2.46 1.65
C ILE A 33 -13.35 1.64 0.39
N CYS A 34 -12.24 0.94 0.35
CA CYS A 34 -11.86 0.09 -0.76
C CYS A 34 -12.03 -1.38 -0.36
N THR A 35 -12.69 -2.16 -1.21
CA THR A 35 -12.66 -3.62 -1.14
C THR A 35 -11.56 -4.10 -2.09
N VAL A 36 -10.59 -4.84 -1.55
CA VAL A 36 -9.35 -5.18 -2.26
C VAL A 36 -9.12 -6.69 -2.26
N ASN A 37 -9.05 -7.28 -3.45
CA ASN A 37 -8.63 -8.67 -3.63
C ASN A 37 -7.11 -8.77 -3.48
N VAL A 38 -6.64 -9.59 -2.55
CA VAL A 38 -5.21 -9.81 -2.28
C VAL A 38 -4.79 -11.27 -2.49
N GLY A 39 -5.61 -12.07 -3.17
CA GLY A 39 -5.36 -13.49 -3.40
C GLY A 39 -5.60 -14.38 -2.18
N GLN A 40 -6.36 -13.88 -1.20
CA GLN A 40 -6.85 -14.64 -0.05
C GLN A 40 -8.30 -15.10 -0.31
N GLU A 41 -8.83 -15.95 0.58
CA GLU A 41 -10.21 -16.47 0.47
C GLU A 41 -11.26 -15.34 0.40
N GLU A 42 -11.08 -14.30 1.22
CA GLU A 42 -11.97 -13.15 1.28
C GLU A 42 -11.21 -11.84 0.96
N PRO A 43 -11.84 -10.89 0.25
CA PRO A 43 -11.24 -9.59 0.00
C PRO A 43 -11.11 -8.76 1.28
N LEU A 44 -10.16 -7.85 1.30
CA LEU A 44 -9.91 -6.96 2.44
C LEU A 44 -10.62 -5.62 2.28
N GLN A 45 -11.28 -5.18 3.34
CA GLN A 45 -11.70 -3.79 3.47
C GLN A 45 -10.53 -2.93 3.96
N ILE A 46 -10.16 -1.91 3.18
CA ILE A 46 -9.09 -0.96 3.49
C ILE A 46 -9.61 0.46 3.28
N VAL A 47 -9.45 1.32 4.28
CA VAL A 47 -9.80 2.74 4.16
C VAL A 47 -8.58 3.49 3.61
N CYS A 48 -8.76 4.19 2.49
CA CYS A 48 -7.72 4.96 1.82
C CYS A 48 -8.12 6.44 1.69
N GLY A 49 -7.15 7.34 1.83
CA GLY A 49 -7.35 8.78 1.66
C GLY A 49 -6.87 9.36 0.33
N ALA A 50 -6.32 8.52 -0.55
CA ALA A 50 -5.82 8.96 -1.85
C ALA A 50 -6.98 9.23 -2.81
N LYS A 51 -6.86 10.28 -3.63
CA LYS A 51 -7.92 10.68 -4.56
C LYS A 51 -8.01 9.80 -5.81
N ASN A 52 -6.93 9.10 -6.15
CA ASN A 52 -6.80 8.28 -7.35
C ASN A 52 -7.22 6.81 -7.13
N VAL A 53 -7.90 6.49 -6.01
CA VAL A 53 -8.47 5.16 -5.78
C VAL A 53 -9.65 4.92 -6.72
N ALA A 54 -9.62 3.80 -7.45
CA ALA A 54 -10.70 3.39 -8.34
C ALA A 54 -10.73 1.86 -8.46
N PRO A 55 -11.88 1.26 -8.82
CA PRO A 55 -11.96 -0.16 -9.14
C PRO A 55 -11.07 -0.56 -10.33
N ASN A 56 -10.67 -1.83 -10.38
CA ASN A 56 -9.80 -2.46 -11.38
C ASN A 56 -8.35 -1.93 -11.39
N LEU A 57 -7.90 -1.26 -10.33
CA LEU A 57 -6.51 -0.86 -10.17
C LEU A 57 -5.73 -1.91 -9.39
N LYS A 58 -4.57 -2.32 -9.92
CA LYS A 58 -3.57 -3.10 -9.18
C LYS A 58 -2.69 -2.16 -8.37
N VAL A 59 -2.49 -2.47 -7.10
CA VAL A 59 -1.91 -1.57 -6.12
C VAL A 59 -1.05 -2.35 -5.11
N PRO A 60 -0.01 -1.75 -4.52
CA PRO A 60 0.67 -2.37 -3.40
C PRO A 60 -0.21 -2.32 -2.15
N VAL A 61 -0.35 -3.46 -1.50
CA VAL A 61 -1.11 -3.61 -0.27
C VAL A 61 -0.18 -4.10 0.83
N ALA A 62 -0.01 -3.27 1.85
CA ALA A 62 0.65 -3.67 3.08
C ALA A 62 -0.36 -4.29 4.04
N LEU A 63 -0.21 -5.59 4.28
CA LEU A 63 -1.04 -6.38 5.17
C LEU A 63 -0.78 -6.08 6.64
N HIS A 64 -1.65 -6.58 7.51
CA HIS A 64 -1.43 -6.52 8.94
C HIS A 64 -0.07 -7.13 9.35
N GLY A 65 0.71 -6.35 10.09
CA GLY A 65 2.04 -6.74 10.55
C GLY A 65 3.13 -6.58 9.48
N ALA A 66 2.82 -5.99 8.32
CA ALA A 66 3.83 -5.51 7.39
C ALA A 66 4.71 -4.45 8.05
N LYS A 67 5.98 -4.43 7.68
CA LYS A 67 6.92 -3.34 8.00
C LYS A 67 7.18 -2.62 6.69
N LEU A 68 6.77 -1.36 6.61
CA LEU A 68 7.13 -0.50 5.51
C LEU A 68 8.58 -0.02 5.68
N PRO A 69 9.25 0.34 4.57
CA PRO A 69 10.49 1.12 4.60
C PRO A 69 10.41 2.30 5.57
N GLY A 70 11.51 2.58 6.27
CA GLY A 70 11.55 3.60 7.31
C GLY A 70 10.94 3.17 8.65
N GLY A 71 10.54 1.90 8.79
CA GLY A 71 10.22 1.28 10.09
C GLY A 71 8.75 1.30 10.52
N LYS A 72 7.84 1.85 9.70
CA LYS A 72 6.40 1.93 10.01
C LYS A 72 5.76 0.54 9.99
N LYS A 73 5.14 0.12 11.10
CA LYS A 73 4.42 -1.16 11.22
C LYS A 73 2.92 -0.99 10.95
N ILE A 74 2.37 -1.79 10.04
CA ILE A 74 0.94 -1.77 9.71
C ILE A 74 0.13 -2.56 10.73
N LYS A 75 -0.92 -1.95 11.25
CA LYS A 75 -1.86 -2.56 12.20
C LYS A 75 -3.28 -2.47 11.68
N LYS A 76 -4.09 -3.50 11.93
CA LYS A 76 -5.54 -3.41 11.73
C LYS A 76 -6.09 -2.39 12.71
N GLY A 77 -7.06 -1.60 12.26
CA GLY A 77 -7.64 -0.56 13.10
C GLY A 77 -8.96 -0.07 12.54
N LYS A 78 -9.52 0.95 13.20
CA LYS A 78 -10.67 1.69 12.70
C LYS A 78 -10.24 3.10 12.35
N LEU A 79 -10.58 3.55 11.14
CA LEU A 79 -10.50 4.94 10.75
C LEU A 79 -11.92 5.48 10.79
N ARG A 80 -12.18 6.45 11.68
CA ARG A 80 -13.51 7.09 11.80
C ARG A 80 -14.66 6.08 11.94
N GLY A 81 -14.43 5.00 12.70
CA GLY A 81 -15.43 3.96 12.97
C GLY A 81 -15.43 2.79 11.98
N VAL A 82 -14.85 2.95 10.78
CA VAL A 82 -14.80 1.93 9.74
C VAL A 82 -13.50 1.13 9.84
N LEU A 83 -13.60 -0.20 9.74
CA LEU A 83 -12.44 -1.11 9.78
C LEU A 83 -11.52 -0.89 8.58
N SER A 84 -10.21 -0.85 8.84
CA SER A 84 -9.18 -0.92 7.80
C SER A 84 -8.22 -2.06 8.14
N ASN A 85 -8.16 -3.06 7.26
CA ASN A 85 -7.41 -4.29 7.46
C ASN A 85 -6.00 -4.28 6.83
N GLY A 86 -5.52 -3.10 6.42
CA GLY A 86 -4.23 -2.90 5.80
C GLY A 86 -4.04 -1.45 5.38
N MET A 87 -3.13 -1.24 4.44
CA MET A 87 -2.83 0.05 3.82
C MET A 87 -2.57 -0.17 2.33
N ILE A 88 -3.14 0.68 1.48
CA ILE A 88 -2.76 0.78 0.06
C ILE A 88 -1.63 1.80 0.00
N CYS A 89 -0.47 1.39 -0.52
CA CYS A 89 0.75 2.19 -0.42
C CYS A 89 0.94 3.14 -1.61
N ALA A 90 1.57 4.27 -1.32
CA ALA A 90 2.16 5.17 -2.32
C ALA A 90 3.61 4.76 -2.65
N GLN A 91 4.21 5.39 -3.66
CA GLN A 91 5.60 5.13 -4.09
C GLN A 91 6.63 5.50 -3.02
N ASP A 92 6.46 6.68 -2.43
CA ASP A 92 7.30 7.20 -1.33
C ASP A 92 7.25 6.31 -0.08
N GLU A 93 6.08 5.73 0.23
CA GLU A 93 5.94 4.76 1.32
C GLU A 93 6.69 3.43 1.08
N LEU A 94 7.07 3.13 -0.17
CA LEU A 94 7.85 1.95 -0.55
C LEU A 94 9.30 2.30 -0.94
N GLY A 95 9.74 3.52 -0.64
CA GLY A 95 11.12 3.97 -0.88
C GLY A 95 11.43 4.39 -2.31
N PHE A 96 10.41 4.55 -3.16
CA PHE A 96 10.58 5.07 -4.52
C PHE A 96 10.32 6.57 -4.56
N GLU A 97 10.88 7.24 -5.57
CA GLU A 97 10.51 8.62 -5.87
C GLU A 97 9.04 8.68 -6.29
N ARG A 98 8.34 9.69 -5.77
CA ARG A 98 6.92 9.88 -6.03
C ARG A 98 6.72 10.62 -7.34
N ASP A 99 6.26 9.89 -8.34
CA ASP A 99 5.91 10.42 -9.66
C ASP A 99 4.43 10.85 -9.72
N ILE A 100 3.56 10.16 -8.96
CA ILE A 100 2.12 10.43 -8.92
C ILE A 100 1.60 10.84 -7.54
N GLU A 101 0.58 11.68 -7.52
CA GLU A 101 -0.15 11.97 -6.28
C GLU A 101 -1.11 10.83 -5.91
N GLY A 102 -0.85 10.19 -4.76
CA GLY A 102 -1.76 9.20 -4.17
C GLY A 102 -1.17 7.80 -4.14
N ILE A 103 -2.03 6.78 -4.32
CA ILE A 103 -1.59 5.38 -4.31
C ILE A 103 -0.78 5.05 -5.55
N TRP A 104 0.13 4.09 -5.44
CA TRP A 104 0.85 3.58 -6.58
C TRP A 104 -0.03 2.64 -7.41
N VAL A 105 -0.22 2.98 -8.69
CA VAL A 105 -0.86 2.10 -9.67
C VAL A 105 0.20 1.21 -10.31
N LEU A 106 0.05 -0.10 -10.13
CA LEU A 106 0.95 -1.13 -10.64
C LEU A 106 0.60 -1.55 -12.06
N ASP A 107 1.56 -2.19 -12.72
CA ASP A 107 1.33 -2.78 -14.03
C ASP A 107 0.28 -3.90 -13.98
N SER A 108 -0.55 -3.96 -15.02
CA SER A 108 -1.64 -4.94 -15.13
C SER A 108 -1.17 -6.39 -15.22
N GLY A 109 0.10 -6.64 -15.58
CA GLY A 109 0.71 -7.96 -15.63
C GLY A 109 1.12 -8.52 -14.27
N MET A 110 1.17 -7.69 -13.21
CA MET A 110 1.54 -8.17 -11.88
C MET A 110 0.48 -9.10 -11.29
N GLU A 111 0.89 -10.26 -10.79
CA GLU A 111 -0.03 -11.26 -10.23
C GLU A 111 -0.48 -10.87 -8.82
N ILE A 112 -1.79 -10.93 -8.55
CA ILE A 112 -2.38 -10.65 -7.24
C ILE A 112 -1.83 -11.65 -6.20
N GLY A 113 -1.53 -11.15 -5.00
CA GLY A 113 -0.99 -11.94 -3.90
C GLY A 113 0.53 -12.15 -3.96
N LYS A 114 1.22 -11.71 -5.03
CA LYS A 114 2.68 -11.76 -5.09
C LYS A 114 3.33 -10.58 -4.37
N PRO A 115 4.55 -10.74 -3.82
CA PRO A 115 5.30 -9.65 -3.22
C PRO A 115 5.55 -8.49 -4.19
N VAL A 116 5.44 -7.26 -3.67
CA VAL A 116 5.82 -6.03 -4.38
C VAL A 116 7.24 -5.64 -3.94
N PRO A 117 8.16 -5.36 -4.89
CA PRO A 117 9.48 -4.84 -4.57
C PRO A 117 9.42 -3.46 -3.91
N TYR A 118 10.30 -3.21 -2.95
CA TYR A 118 10.47 -1.92 -2.29
C TYR A 118 11.95 -1.63 -2.03
N LYS A 119 12.27 -0.36 -1.79
CA LYS A 119 13.62 0.09 -1.40
C LYS A 119 13.66 0.36 0.09
N GLU A 120 14.77 0.04 0.74
CA GLU A 120 14.96 0.44 2.14
C GLU A 120 15.06 1.97 2.21
N LEU A 121 14.38 2.56 3.18
CA LEU A 121 14.51 3.98 3.48
C LEU A 121 15.35 4.12 4.76
N PRO A 122 16.29 5.08 4.81
CA PRO A 122 16.97 5.39 6.05
C PRO A 122 15.92 5.73 7.13
N ARG A 123 16.08 5.16 8.32
CA ARG A 123 15.19 5.52 9.43
C ARG A 123 15.50 6.95 9.85
N GLU A 124 14.48 7.71 10.25
CA GLU A 124 14.68 9.10 10.71
C GLU A 124 15.65 9.21 11.90
N GLU A 125 15.88 8.12 12.65
CA GLU A 125 16.88 8.04 13.73
C GLU A 125 18.33 7.98 13.24
N ASP A 126 18.57 7.70 11.94
CA ASP A 126 19.90 7.58 11.33
C ASP A 126 20.33 8.86 10.57
N ALA A 127 19.51 9.93 10.59
CA ALA A 127 19.83 11.23 9.99
C ALA A 127 20.52 12.14 11.03
N GLU A 128 21.81 11.91 11.29
CA GLU A 128 22.69 12.82 12.03
C GLU A 128 23.02 14.11 11.26
#